data_AF-H0GQJ9-F1
#
_entry.id   AF-H0GQJ9-F1
#
_cell.length_a   1.000
_cell.length_b   1.000
_cell.length_c   1.000
_cell.angle_alpha   90.00
_cell.angle_beta   90.00
_cell.angle_gamma   90.00
#
_symmetry.space_group_name_H-M   'P 1'
#
loop_
_entity.id
_entity.type
_entity.pdbx_description
1 polymer ?
#
loop_
_entity_poly.entity_id
_entity_poly.type
_entity_poly.pdbx_seq_one_letter_code
_entity_poly.pdbx_strand_id
1 'polypeptide(L)'
;MAAIKDYKTALEFARSLPRLDGLSVQELMDSKIRGGLTYNDFLILPGLVDFASSEVSLQSKLTRNITLNIPLVSSPMDTVTESEMAIFMALSGGIGFIHHNCTPEDQADMVRRVKNYENGFINNPIVISPTTTVGEAKSMKEKYGFAGFPVTEDGKRNAKLVGVITSRDIQFVEDNSLLVQNVMSE
;
A
#
# COMPACT_ATOMS: atom_id res chain seq x y z
N MET A 1 -13.73 -53.19 14.58
CA MET A 1 -12.68 -52.15 14.59
C MET A 1 -12.19 -51.97 13.17
N ALA A 2 -12.24 -50.76 12.61
CA ALA A 2 -11.63 -50.51 11.30
C ALA A 2 -10.12 -50.76 11.41
N ALA A 3 -9.55 -51.51 10.48
CA ALA A 3 -8.11 -51.76 10.44
C ALA A 3 -7.36 -50.43 10.23
N ILE A 4 -6.32 -50.20 11.03
CA ILE A 4 -5.41 -49.05 10.86
C ILE A 4 -4.73 -49.19 9.49
N LYS A 5 -4.92 -48.20 8.61
CA LYS A 5 -4.29 -48.16 7.28
C LYS A 5 -3.05 -47.27 7.31
N ASP A 6 -2.06 -47.59 6.47
CA ASP A 6 -0.86 -46.78 6.31
C ASP A 6 -1.20 -45.46 5.62
N TYR A 7 -0.85 -44.33 6.26
CA TYR A 7 -1.04 -42.99 5.74
C TYR A 7 -0.33 -42.76 4.39
N LYS A 8 0.75 -43.49 4.11
CA LYS A 8 1.48 -43.40 2.83
C LYS A 8 0.63 -43.86 1.63
N THR A 9 -0.34 -44.75 1.87
CA THR A 9 -1.25 -45.26 0.84
C THR A 9 -2.56 -44.47 0.74
N ALA A 10 -2.70 -43.35 1.47
CA ALA A 10 -3.94 -42.60 1.57
C ALA A 10 -4.46 -42.11 0.21
N LEU A 11 -3.57 -41.66 -0.69
CA LEU A 11 -3.95 -41.21 -2.03
C LEU A 11 -4.48 -42.35 -2.91
N GLU A 12 -3.86 -43.53 -2.83
CA GLU A 12 -4.30 -44.72 -3.57
C GLU A 12 -5.66 -45.20 -3.05
N PHE A 13 -5.84 -45.20 -1.74
CA PHE A 13 -7.12 -45.52 -1.12
C PHE A 13 -8.20 -44.50 -1.50
N ALA A 14 -7.91 -43.20 -1.48
CA ALA A 14 -8.86 -42.17 -1.89
C ALA A 14 -9.32 -42.33 -3.35
N ARG A 15 -8.42 -42.76 -4.24
CA ARG A 15 -8.74 -43.07 -5.65
C ARG A 15 -9.60 -44.33 -5.81
N SER A 16 -9.54 -45.26 -4.86
CA SER A 16 -10.36 -46.48 -4.87
C SER A 16 -11.81 -46.23 -4.45
N LEU A 17 -12.10 -45.07 -3.84
CA LEU A 17 -13.45 -44.71 -3.44
C LEU A 17 -14.30 -44.40 -4.69
N PRO A 18 -15.58 -44.82 -4.71
CA PRO A 18 -16.48 -44.56 -5.84
C PRO A 18 -16.75 -43.06 -6.05
N ARG A 19 -16.54 -42.26 -4.99
CA ARG A 19 -16.61 -40.80 -5.00
C ARG A 19 -15.62 -40.28 -3.95
N LEU A 20 -15.06 -39.12 -4.21
CA LEU A 20 -14.28 -38.39 -3.21
C LEU A 20 -15.17 -38.01 -2.01
N ASP A 21 -14.60 -38.10 -0.82
CA ASP A 21 -15.27 -37.67 0.41
C ASP A 21 -15.47 -36.15 0.42
N GLY A 22 -16.58 -35.70 1.03
CA GLY A 22 -17.01 -34.30 1.04
C GLY A 22 -17.94 -33.91 -0.12
N LEU A 23 -18.28 -32.61 -0.15
CA LEU A 23 -19.14 -31.99 -1.15
C LEU A 23 -18.32 -31.08 -2.07
N SER A 24 -18.61 -31.08 -3.36
CA SER A 24 -18.06 -30.08 -4.27
C SER A 24 -18.69 -28.70 -4.03
N VAL A 25 -18.06 -27.63 -4.52
CA VAL A 25 -18.64 -26.27 -4.43
C VAL A 25 -19.99 -26.20 -5.15
N GLN A 26 -20.14 -26.88 -6.29
CA GLN A 26 -21.38 -26.89 -7.07
C GLN A 26 -22.50 -27.60 -6.33
N GLU A 27 -22.19 -28.68 -5.62
CA GLU A 27 -23.15 -29.35 -4.75
C GLU A 27 -23.49 -28.42 -3.58
N LEU A 28 -22.49 -27.97 -2.82
CA LEU A 28 -22.68 -27.16 -1.62
C LEU A 28 -23.46 -25.86 -1.88
N MET A 29 -23.16 -25.16 -2.97
CA MET A 29 -23.73 -23.86 -3.32
C MET A 29 -25.02 -23.95 -4.16
N ASP A 30 -25.72 -25.10 -4.14
CA ASP A 30 -27.05 -25.21 -4.74
C ASP A 30 -28.10 -24.48 -3.88
N SER A 31 -28.45 -23.26 -4.29
CA SER A 31 -29.40 -22.40 -3.58
C SER A 31 -30.82 -22.96 -3.50
N LYS A 32 -31.21 -23.91 -4.36
CA LYS A 32 -32.54 -24.54 -4.31
C LYS A 32 -32.63 -25.60 -3.23
N ILE A 33 -31.51 -26.27 -2.93
CA ILE A 33 -31.46 -27.35 -1.96
C ILE A 33 -31.02 -26.82 -0.59
N ARG A 34 -30.02 -25.94 -0.56
CA ARG A 34 -29.31 -25.50 0.66
C ARG A 34 -29.53 -24.03 1.02
N GLY A 35 -30.21 -23.26 0.17
CA GLY A 35 -30.47 -21.84 0.42
C GLY A 35 -29.21 -20.96 0.30
N GLY A 36 -29.21 -19.83 1.01
CA GLY A 36 -28.04 -18.95 1.10
C GLY A 36 -27.11 -19.39 2.23
N LEU A 37 -25.81 -19.39 1.97
CA LEU A 37 -24.76 -19.76 2.93
C LEU A 37 -23.91 -18.54 3.29
N THR A 38 -23.47 -18.45 4.55
CA THR A 38 -22.44 -17.53 5.04
C THR A 38 -21.16 -18.29 5.45
N TYR A 39 -20.10 -17.57 5.80
CA TYR A 39 -18.78 -18.15 6.08
C TYR A 39 -18.78 -19.17 7.22
N ASN A 40 -19.70 -19.04 8.19
CA ASN A 40 -19.79 -19.94 9.33
C ASN A 40 -20.59 -21.23 9.05
N ASP A 41 -21.25 -21.33 7.89
CA ASP A 41 -22.12 -22.47 7.58
C ASP A 41 -21.37 -23.66 6.99
N PHE A 42 -20.08 -23.49 6.65
CA PHE A 42 -19.27 -24.55 6.07
C PHE A 42 -17.82 -24.48 6.54
N LEU A 43 -17.09 -25.56 6.26
CA LEU A 43 -15.66 -25.67 6.47
C LEU A 43 -15.00 -26.28 5.24
N ILE A 44 -13.69 -26.08 5.10
CA ILE A 44 -12.89 -26.64 4.01
C ILE A 44 -12.19 -27.89 4.54
N LEU A 45 -12.36 -29.02 3.85
CA LEU A 45 -11.64 -30.25 4.20
C LEU A 45 -10.15 -30.12 3.83
N PRO A 46 -9.23 -30.60 4.68
CA PRO A 46 -7.80 -30.50 4.43
C PRO A 46 -7.35 -31.39 3.26
N GLY A 47 -6.33 -30.93 2.55
CA GLY A 47 -5.62 -31.72 1.52
C GLY A 47 -4.29 -32.27 2.02
N LEU A 48 -3.56 -32.94 1.13
CA LEU A 48 -2.16 -33.30 1.35
C LEU A 48 -1.27 -32.05 1.21
N VAL A 49 -0.30 -31.90 2.11
CA VAL A 49 0.68 -30.82 2.09
C VAL A 49 2.08 -31.43 2.02
N ASP A 50 2.84 -31.04 1.00
CA ASP A 50 4.22 -31.47 0.74
C ASP A 50 5.20 -30.29 0.59
N PHE A 51 4.75 -29.06 0.88
CA PHE A 51 5.51 -27.81 0.80
C PHE A 51 5.41 -26.99 2.09
N ALA A 52 6.33 -26.03 2.27
CA ALA A 52 6.29 -25.11 3.41
C ALA A 52 5.29 -23.98 3.19
N SER A 53 4.62 -23.50 4.25
CA SER A 53 3.63 -22.43 4.15
C SER A 53 4.19 -21.11 3.58
N SER A 54 5.48 -20.86 3.73
CA SER A 54 6.17 -19.68 3.17
C SER A 54 6.26 -19.68 1.64
N GLU A 55 6.04 -20.83 0.99
CA GLU A 55 6.09 -20.97 -0.48
C GLU A 55 4.74 -20.64 -1.14
N VAL A 56 3.68 -20.45 -0.35
CA VAL A 56 2.34 -20.13 -0.85
C VAL A 56 2.29 -18.69 -1.38
N SER A 57 1.93 -18.52 -2.65
CA SER A 57 1.69 -17.20 -3.23
C SER A 57 0.33 -16.65 -2.81
N LEU A 58 0.33 -15.42 -2.28
CA LEU A 58 -0.87 -14.65 -1.99
C LEU A 58 -1.25 -13.68 -3.11
N GLN A 59 -0.49 -13.70 -4.22
CA GLN A 59 -0.67 -12.77 -5.31
C GLN A 59 -2.07 -12.89 -5.92
N SER A 60 -2.79 -11.78 -5.99
CA SER A 60 -4.22 -11.76 -6.35
C SER A 60 -4.54 -10.59 -7.26
N LYS A 61 -5.47 -10.79 -8.20
CA LYS A 61 -5.92 -9.74 -9.12
C LYS A 61 -7.06 -8.94 -8.50
N LEU A 62 -6.87 -7.64 -8.38
CA LEU A 62 -7.93 -6.70 -7.98
C LEU A 62 -8.76 -6.27 -9.19
N THR A 63 -8.08 -5.95 -10.30
CA THR A 63 -8.71 -5.60 -11.57
C THR A 63 -8.09 -6.41 -12.70
N ARG A 64 -8.56 -6.21 -13.94
CA ARG A 64 -7.94 -6.85 -15.12
C ARG A 64 -6.44 -6.57 -15.24
N ASN A 65 -6.02 -5.39 -14.80
CA ASN A 65 -4.66 -4.87 -15.02
C ASN A 65 -3.88 -4.60 -13.72
N ILE A 66 -4.50 -4.75 -12.55
CA ILE A 66 -3.87 -4.49 -11.25
C ILE A 66 -3.79 -5.80 -10.46
N THR A 67 -2.56 -6.20 -10.14
CA THR A 67 -2.24 -7.37 -9.32
C THR A 67 -1.61 -6.89 -8.02
N LEU A 68 -2.09 -7.43 -6.90
CA LEU A 68 -1.59 -7.16 -5.55
C LEU A 68 -0.73 -8.33 -5.07
N ASN A 69 0.25 -8.06 -4.21
CA ASN A 69 1.08 -9.10 -3.60
C ASN A 69 0.34 -9.84 -2.49
N ILE A 70 -0.63 -9.18 -1.84
CA ILE A 70 -1.54 -9.76 -0.86
C ILE A 70 -3.00 -9.38 -1.20
N PRO A 71 -4.00 -10.25 -0.90
CA PRO A 71 -5.40 -10.01 -1.22
C PRO A 71 -6.09 -9.11 -0.17
N LEU A 72 -5.39 -8.11 0.37
CA LEU A 72 -5.92 -7.21 1.39
C LEU A 72 -6.15 -5.81 0.83
N VAL A 73 -7.33 -5.28 1.12
CA VAL A 73 -7.82 -3.99 0.65
C VAL A 73 -8.47 -3.26 1.81
N SER A 74 -8.15 -1.97 2.01
CA SER A 74 -8.84 -1.17 3.03
C SER A 74 -10.12 -0.53 2.48
N SER A 75 -11.16 -0.50 3.32
CA SER A 75 -12.49 0.02 2.97
C SER A 75 -12.47 1.54 2.79
N PRO A 76 -13.20 2.12 1.81
CA PRO A 76 -13.29 3.56 1.58
C PRO A 76 -14.23 4.26 2.58
N MET A 77 -13.88 4.18 3.86
CA MET A 77 -14.59 4.80 4.97
C MET A 77 -13.70 5.85 5.62
N ASP A 78 -14.30 6.97 6.04
CA ASP A 78 -13.61 8.07 6.75
C ASP A 78 -12.90 7.60 8.03
N THR A 79 -13.50 6.65 8.73
CA THR A 79 -12.94 6.03 9.93
C THR A 79 -11.85 4.99 9.65
N VAL A 80 -11.56 4.67 8.38
CA VAL A 80 -10.66 3.58 8.01
C VAL A 80 -9.52 4.06 7.12
N THR A 81 -9.82 4.73 6.00
CA THR A 81 -8.84 4.97 4.93
C THR A 81 -8.75 6.42 4.50
N GLU A 82 -7.74 7.10 5.04
CA GLU A 82 -7.17 8.33 4.48
C GLU A 82 -5.76 8.04 3.90
N SER A 83 -4.99 9.10 3.65
CA SER A 83 -3.65 9.01 3.05
C SER A 83 -2.69 8.05 3.78
N GLU A 84 -2.68 8.04 5.12
CA GLU A 84 -1.74 7.23 5.91
C GLU A 84 -2.03 5.72 5.80
N MET A 85 -3.29 5.33 5.93
CA MET A 85 -3.71 3.94 5.75
C MET A 85 -3.44 3.47 4.31
N ALA A 86 -3.75 4.29 3.32
CA ALA A 86 -3.52 3.94 1.91
C ALA A 86 -2.03 3.73 1.60
N ILE A 87 -1.14 4.55 2.18
CA ILE A 87 0.32 4.36 2.09
C ILE A 87 0.71 3.03 2.74
N PHE A 88 0.28 2.78 3.98
CA PHE A 88 0.65 1.57 4.72
C PHE A 88 0.19 0.28 4.02
N MET A 89 -1.05 0.28 3.50
CA MET A 89 -1.59 -0.84 2.74
C MET A 89 -0.76 -1.12 1.49
N ALA A 90 -0.40 -0.07 0.73
CA ALA A 90 0.40 -0.20 -0.47
C ALA A 90 1.82 -0.74 -0.18
N LEU A 91 2.49 -0.22 0.86
CA LEU A 91 3.81 -0.69 1.30
C LEU A 91 3.78 -2.15 1.76
N SER A 92 2.67 -2.59 2.36
CA SER A 92 2.47 -3.98 2.78
C SER A 92 2.12 -4.92 1.60
N GLY A 93 1.99 -4.40 0.37
CA GLY A 93 1.69 -5.17 -0.83
C GLY A 93 0.19 -5.28 -1.18
N GLY A 94 -0.66 -4.60 -0.43
CA GLY A 94 -2.10 -4.45 -0.68
C GLY A 94 -2.43 -3.12 -1.37
N ILE A 95 -3.63 -2.61 -1.14
CA ILE A 95 -4.06 -1.29 -1.63
C ILE A 95 -5.08 -0.65 -0.68
N GLY A 96 -5.12 0.68 -0.61
CA GLY A 96 -6.17 1.40 0.09
C GLY A 96 -7.03 2.26 -0.82
N PHE A 97 -8.33 2.30 -0.55
CA PHE A 97 -9.27 3.19 -1.22
C PHE A 97 -9.63 4.36 -0.31
N ILE A 98 -9.31 5.59 -0.70
CA ILE A 98 -9.63 6.79 0.07
C ILE A 98 -11.15 7.01 0.03
N HIS A 99 -11.73 7.31 1.20
CA HIS A 99 -13.16 7.63 1.32
C HIS A 99 -13.54 8.90 0.54
N HIS A 100 -14.84 9.12 0.32
CA HIS A 100 -15.36 10.28 -0.41
C HIS A 100 -16.12 11.28 0.50
N ASN A 101 -16.04 11.09 1.81
CA ASN A 101 -16.69 11.98 2.81
C ASN A 101 -15.79 13.19 3.12
N CYS A 102 -15.40 13.94 2.08
CA CYS A 102 -14.58 15.14 2.13
C CYS A 102 -14.79 15.97 0.85
N THR A 103 -14.16 17.13 0.73
CA THR A 103 -14.21 17.89 -0.52
C THR A 103 -13.42 17.17 -1.62
N PRO A 104 -13.76 17.35 -2.91
CA PRO A 104 -12.97 16.81 -4.02
C PRO A 104 -11.50 17.23 -3.97
N GLU A 105 -11.23 18.45 -3.50
CA GLU A 105 -9.90 19.01 -3.34
C GLU A 105 -9.11 18.24 -2.25
N ASP A 106 -9.70 18.03 -1.09
CA ASP A 106 -9.08 17.27 0.01
C ASP A 106 -8.80 15.83 -0.40
N GLN A 107 -9.74 15.18 -1.11
CA GLN A 107 -9.55 13.83 -1.62
C GLN A 107 -8.38 13.77 -2.62
N ALA A 108 -8.30 14.74 -3.52
CA ALA A 108 -7.20 14.84 -4.47
C ALA A 108 -5.86 15.07 -3.77
N ASP A 109 -5.82 15.86 -2.70
CA ASP A 109 -4.63 16.07 -1.88
C ASP A 109 -4.18 14.80 -1.15
N MET A 110 -5.12 14.02 -0.60
CA MET A 110 -4.82 12.69 -0.04
C MET A 110 -4.22 11.75 -1.10
N VAL A 111 -4.80 11.71 -2.30
CA VAL A 111 -4.28 10.90 -3.42
C VAL A 111 -2.86 11.37 -3.80
N ARG A 112 -2.62 12.68 -3.92
CA ARG A 112 -1.29 13.22 -4.21
C ARG A 112 -0.27 12.80 -3.16
N ARG A 113 -0.64 12.86 -1.88
CA ARG A 113 0.24 12.45 -0.76
C ARG A 113 0.61 10.97 -0.88
N VAL A 114 -0.35 10.08 -1.15
CA VAL A 114 -0.09 8.64 -1.35
C VAL A 114 0.82 8.41 -2.55
N LYS A 115 0.52 9.02 -3.70
CA LYS A 115 1.27 8.81 -4.94
C LYS A 115 2.69 9.38 -4.88
N ASN A 116 2.91 10.43 -4.09
CA ASN A 116 4.22 11.06 -3.97
C ASN A 116 5.08 10.51 -2.82
N TYR A 117 4.54 9.61 -2.00
CA TYR A 117 5.24 9.10 -0.82
C TYR A 117 6.52 8.32 -1.19
N GLU A 118 6.42 7.45 -2.19
CA GLU A 118 7.56 6.70 -2.71
C GLU A 118 7.62 6.84 -4.23
N ASN A 119 8.67 7.52 -4.70
CA ASN A 119 8.93 7.76 -6.12
C ASN A 119 10.30 7.21 -6.50
N GLY A 120 10.39 6.54 -7.64
CA GLY A 120 11.70 6.20 -8.23
C GLY A 120 12.40 7.46 -8.76
N PHE A 121 11.74 8.16 -9.68
CA PHE A 121 12.18 9.47 -10.18
C PHE A 121 11.13 10.52 -9.85
N ILE A 122 11.55 11.57 -9.15
CA ILE A 122 10.68 12.71 -8.83
C ILE A 122 10.63 13.61 -10.06
N ASN A 123 9.60 13.43 -10.89
CA ASN A 123 9.42 14.27 -12.07
C ASN A 123 9.26 15.72 -11.65
N ASN A 124 8.32 16.01 -10.74
CA ASN A 124 7.91 17.36 -10.35
C ASN A 124 8.38 17.71 -8.93
N PRO A 125 9.68 17.97 -8.68
CA PRO A 125 10.16 18.33 -7.36
C PRO A 125 9.61 19.71 -6.95
N ILE A 126 9.39 19.87 -5.66
CA ILE A 126 9.16 21.18 -5.05
C ILE A 126 10.52 21.86 -4.98
N VAL A 127 10.65 22.99 -5.67
CA VAL A 127 11.88 23.79 -5.71
C VAL A 127 11.65 25.13 -5.02
N ILE A 128 12.71 25.74 -4.52
CA ILE A 128 12.68 27.02 -3.81
C ILE A 128 13.68 28.01 -4.41
N SER A 129 13.48 29.30 -4.13
CA SER A 129 14.38 30.37 -4.56
C SER A 129 15.52 30.55 -3.54
N PRO A 130 16.70 31.05 -3.95
CA PRO A 130 17.74 31.50 -3.02
C PRO A 130 17.24 32.57 -2.04
N THR A 131 16.22 33.33 -2.45
CA THR A 131 15.56 34.38 -1.65
C THR A 131 14.44 33.86 -0.75
N THR A 132 14.13 32.55 -0.79
CA THR A 132 13.19 31.94 0.16
C THR A 132 13.80 31.99 1.56
N THR A 133 12.98 32.22 2.58
CA THR A 133 13.44 32.28 3.96
C THR A 133 13.56 30.88 4.58
N VAL A 134 14.43 30.74 5.58
CA VAL A 134 14.54 29.51 6.37
C VAL A 134 13.21 29.18 7.07
N GLY A 135 12.45 30.19 7.50
CA GLY A 135 11.11 30.01 8.05
C GLY A 135 10.16 29.34 7.08
N GLU A 136 10.10 29.80 5.83
CA GLU A 136 9.29 29.19 4.77
C GLU A 136 9.72 27.74 4.48
N ALA A 137 11.03 27.48 4.43
CA ALA A 137 11.55 26.12 4.24
C ALA A 137 11.13 25.17 5.39
N LYS A 138 11.14 25.65 6.64
CA LYS A 138 10.65 24.89 7.80
C LYS A 138 9.13 24.63 7.72
N SER A 139 8.33 25.62 7.34
CA SER A 139 6.89 25.43 7.14
C SER A 139 6.58 24.45 6.00
N MET A 140 7.36 24.48 4.92
CA MET A 140 7.25 23.49 3.84
C MET A 140 7.59 22.08 4.33
N LYS A 141 8.58 21.92 5.20
CA LYS A 141 8.88 20.62 5.83
C LYS A 141 7.69 20.07 6.61
N GLU A 142 7.03 20.90 7.41
CA GLU A 142 5.84 20.50 8.17
C GLU A 142 4.67 20.13 7.24
N LYS A 143 4.47 20.92 6.18
CA LYS A 143 3.40 20.71 5.20
C LYS A 143 3.59 19.44 4.36
N TYR A 144 4.81 19.18 3.88
CA TYR A 144 5.08 18.11 2.92
C TYR A 144 5.68 16.85 3.57
N GLY A 145 6.17 16.92 4.80
CA GLY A 145 6.76 15.80 5.53
C GLY A 145 8.21 15.47 5.16
N PHE A 146 8.87 16.28 4.32
CA PHE A 146 10.29 16.14 3.95
C PHE A 146 10.98 17.50 3.90
N ALA A 147 12.31 17.52 4.04
CA ALA A 147 13.09 18.76 4.22
C ALA A 147 14.18 18.97 3.15
N GLY A 148 14.18 18.18 2.08
CA GLY A 148 15.12 18.30 0.97
C GLY A 148 14.49 19.04 -0.19
N PHE A 149 14.97 20.25 -0.49
CA PHE A 149 14.47 21.06 -1.60
C PHE A 149 15.62 21.48 -2.52
N PRO A 150 15.54 21.21 -3.84
CA PRO A 150 16.44 21.81 -4.81
C PRO A 150 16.21 23.33 -4.85
N VAL A 151 17.29 24.10 -4.92
CA VAL A 151 17.26 25.55 -5.03
C VAL A 151 17.54 25.93 -6.47
N THR A 152 16.61 26.64 -7.11
CA THR A 152 16.75 27.11 -8.49
C THR A 152 16.74 28.63 -8.54
N GLU A 153 17.46 29.22 -9.50
CA GLU A 153 17.74 30.66 -9.57
C GLU A 153 16.49 31.56 -9.40
N ASP A 154 15.36 31.18 -9.99
CA ASP A 154 14.10 31.94 -9.90
C ASP A 154 12.99 31.20 -9.12
N GLY A 155 13.33 30.12 -8.42
CA GLY A 155 12.37 29.26 -7.72
C GLY A 155 11.43 28.48 -8.65
N LYS A 156 11.73 28.38 -9.96
CA LYS A 156 10.98 27.54 -10.91
C LYS A 156 11.78 26.30 -11.27
N ARG A 157 11.05 25.25 -11.59
CA ARG A 157 11.61 23.91 -11.79
C ARG A 157 12.53 23.77 -13.00
N ASN A 158 12.30 24.53 -14.06
CA ASN A 158 13.09 24.47 -15.29
C ASN A 158 14.23 25.51 -15.31
N ALA A 159 14.45 26.22 -14.20
CA ALA A 159 15.55 27.16 -14.09
C ALA A 159 16.83 26.43 -13.68
N LYS A 160 17.94 27.18 -13.75
CA LYS A 160 19.26 26.69 -13.36
C LYS A 160 19.23 26.26 -11.89
N LEU A 161 19.65 25.03 -11.63
CA LEU A 161 19.91 24.53 -10.28
C LEU A 161 21.14 25.26 -9.73
N VAL A 162 21.00 25.87 -8.57
CA VAL A 162 22.06 26.64 -7.90
C VAL A 162 22.46 26.06 -6.55
N GLY A 163 21.72 25.08 -6.04
CA GLY A 163 22.09 24.37 -4.83
C GLY A 163 20.99 23.45 -4.33
N VAL A 164 21.16 22.96 -3.11
CA VAL A 164 20.20 22.14 -2.38
C VAL A 164 20.16 22.54 -0.91
N ILE A 165 18.98 22.55 -0.33
CA ILE A 165 18.81 22.66 1.12
C ILE A 165 18.25 21.36 1.68
N THR A 166 18.75 20.95 2.83
CA THR A 166 18.36 19.74 3.54
C THR A 166 17.93 20.06 4.97
N SER A 167 17.39 19.06 5.68
CA SER A 167 17.06 19.21 7.11
C SER A 167 18.24 19.63 7.96
N ARG A 168 19.46 19.23 7.61
CA ARG A 168 20.67 19.48 8.41
C ARG A 168 21.13 20.93 8.30
N ASP A 169 20.93 21.56 7.14
CA ASP A 169 21.35 22.93 6.88
C ASP A 169 20.54 23.94 7.72
N ILE A 170 19.28 23.63 8.02
CA ILE A 170 18.37 24.51 8.78
C ILE A 170 18.10 24.06 10.22
N GLN A 171 18.67 22.93 10.65
CA GLN A 171 18.36 22.31 11.95
C GLN A 171 18.71 23.24 13.13
N PHE A 172 19.84 23.95 13.03
CA PHE A 172 20.36 24.81 14.10
C PHE A 172 20.23 26.30 13.80
N VAL A 173 19.48 26.66 12.76
CA VAL A 173 19.25 28.05 12.40
C VAL A 173 18.08 28.58 13.21
N GLU A 174 18.35 29.47 14.17
CA GLU A 174 17.32 30.10 15.02
C GLU A 174 16.59 31.23 14.30
N ASP A 175 17.30 32.02 13.48
CA ASP A 175 16.74 33.14 12.74
C ASP A 175 16.00 32.65 11.48
N ASN A 176 14.67 32.69 11.54
CA ASN A 176 13.81 32.29 10.43
C ASN A 176 13.78 33.30 9.27
N SER A 177 14.31 34.51 9.45
CA SER A 177 14.38 35.55 8.40
C SER A 177 15.58 35.38 7.47
N LEU A 178 16.55 34.55 7.85
CA LEU A 178 17.70 34.23 7.00
C LEU A 178 17.25 33.63 5.67
N LEU A 179 17.94 34.01 4.61
CA LEU A 179 17.70 33.51 3.26
C LEU A 179 18.37 32.15 3.06
N VAL A 180 17.72 31.29 2.29
CA VAL A 180 18.20 29.96 1.90
C VAL A 180 19.59 30.00 1.28
N GLN A 181 19.88 31.03 0.48
CA GLN A 181 21.20 31.21 -0.15
C GLN A 181 22.37 31.27 0.85
N ASN A 182 22.11 31.66 2.11
CA ASN A 182 23.14 31.80 3.13
C ASN A 182 23.48 30.47 3.83
N VAL A 183 22.67 29.43 3.63
CA VAL A 183 22.77 28.15 4.36
C VAL A 183 22.74 26.92 3.46
N MET A 184 22.33 27.05 2.21
CA MET A 184 22.27 25.93 1.25
C MET A 184 23.66 25.40 0.88
N SER A 185 23.71 24.15 0.42
CA SER A 185 24.91 23.57 -0.21
C SER A 185 24.87 23.80 -1.73
N GLU A 186 26.01 24.15 -2.32
CA GLU A 186 26.19 24.32 -3.79
C GLU A 186 26.43 23.00 -4.52
#